data_AF-A0A7K4H8T3-F1
#
_entry.id   AF-A0A7K4H8T3-F1
#
_cell.length_a   1.000
_cell.length_b   1.000
_cell.length_c   1.000
_cell.angle_alpha   90.00
_cell.angle_beta   90.00
_cell.angle_gamma   90.00
#
_symmetry.space_group_name_H-M   'P 1'
#
loop_
_entity.id
_entity.type
_entity.pdbx_description
1 polymer ?
#
loop_
_entity_poly.entity_id
_entity_poly.type
_entity_poly.pdbx_seq_one_letter_code
_entity_poly.pdbx_strand_id
1 'polypeptide(L)'
;MTSIENNFKIKSSTKVKFTVGGIGFNLSAGLFAAWLMNFYIKVIEIDLIFWELAWILYIVWNAINDPLIGYLGDRTRTTIGRRKPWLIIATPAISISFFLLFFPPNLDPSLMSSQWIYFFWLLFTLLLYDTFYTIIGIMQMALVTELSILPEERASTGFFWAVGTLFGQVDFP
;
A
#
# COMPACT_ATOMS: atom_id res chain seq x y z
N MET A 1 30.29 6.35 23.39
CA MET A 1 29.91 6.14 21.97
C MET A 1 31.13 6.38 21.10
N THR A 2 31.52 5.38 20.31
CA THR A 2 32.69 5.46 19.41
C THR A 2 32.34 6.27 18.15
N SER A 3 33.33 6.86 17.47
CA SER A 3 33.13 7.63 16.23
C SER A 3 32.39 6.85 15.13
N ILE A 4 32.48 5.51 15.17
CA ILE A 4 31.83 4.59 14.24
C ILE A 4 30.31 4.57 14.45
N GLU A 5 29.82 4.59 15.70
CA GLU A 5 28.39 4.54 16.02
C GLU A 5 27.65 5.79 15.52
N ASN A 6 28.30 6.96 15.55
CA ASN A 6 27.69 8.20 15.06
C ASN A 6 27.40 8.19 13.56
N ASN A 7 28.15 7.41 12.76
CA ASN A 7 27.88 7.28 11.32
C ASN A 7 26.62 6.46 11.00
N PHE A 8 26.17 5.62 11.95
CA PHE A 8 24.99 4.76 11.79
C PHE A 8 23.75 5.30 12.51
N LYS A 9 23.82 6.51 13.07
CA LYS A 9 22.65 7.19 13.65
C LYS A 9 21.74 7.72 12.56
N ILE A 10 20.44 7.48 12.73
CA ILE A 10 19.43 7.98 11.80
C ILE A 10 18.97 9.35 12.27
N LYS A 11 19.08 10.35 11.39
CA LYS A 11 18.62 11.72 11.66
C LYS A 11 17.14 11.73 12.02
N SER A 12 16.76 12.48 13.07
CA SER A 12 15.37 12.57 13.54
C SER A 12 14.38 13.01 12.46
N SER A 13 14.80 13.88 11.54
CA SER A 13 13.98 14.29 10.39
C SER A 13 13.61 13.12 9.47
N THR A 14 14.48 12.12 9.35
CA THR A 14 14.19 10.90 8.59
C THR A 14 13.15 10.07 9.31
N LYS A 15 13.27 9.91 10.64
CA LYS A 15 12.29 9.18 11.46
C LYS A 15 10.89 9.80 11.37
N VAL A 16 10.77 11.12 11.38
CA VAL A 16 9.48 11.82 11.17
C VAL A 16 8.87 11.52 9.80
N LYS A 17 9.68 11.41 8.75
CA LYS A 17 9.17 11.02 7.41
C LYS A 17 8.62 9.59 7.39
N PHE A 18 9.18 8.68 8.19
CA PHE A 18 8.60 7.34 8.38
C PHE A 18 7.23 7.42 9.03
N THR A 19 7.02 8.28 10.03
CA THR A 19 5.70 8.50 10.62
C THR A 19 4.68 9.00 9.61
N VAL A 20 5.02 10.02 8.81
CA VAL A 20 4.12 10.53 7.76
C VAL A 20 3.76 9.45 6.74
N GLY A 21 4.76 8.66 6.32
CA GLY A 21 4.52 7.50 5.45
C GLY A 21 3.59 6.46 6.08
N GLY A 22 3.77 6.17 7.38
CA GLY A 22 2.94 5.22 8.11
C GLY A 22 1.49 5.66 8.23
N ILE A 23 1.26 6.97 8.45
CA ILE A 23 -0.10 7.55 8.49
C ILE A 23 -0.79 7.33 7.14
N GLY A 24 -0.18 7.78 6.04
CA GLY A 24 -0.80 7.66 4.71
C GLY A 24 -1.03 6.21 4.29
N PHE A 25 -0.06 5.34 4.58
CA PHE A 25 -0.15 3.91 4.28
C PHE A 25 -1.35 3.27 4.99
N ASN A 26 -1.46 3.44 6.32
CA ASN A 26 -2.54 2.81 7.07
C ASN A 26 -3.90 3.51 6.89
N LEU A 27 -3.90 4.82 6.61
CA LEU A 27 -5.12 5.55 6.27
C LEU A 27 -5.77 4.98 5.01
N SER A 28 -4.96 4.76 3.97
CA SER A 28 -5.47 4.14 2.73
C SER A 28 -6.00 2.72 2.99
N ALA A 29 -5.27 1.93 3.78
CA ALA A 29 -5.66 0.55 4.11
C ALA A 29 -6.94 0.49 4.95
N GLY A 30 -7.07 1.36 5.95
CA GLY A 30 -8.24 1.45 6.82
C GLY A 30 -9.49 1.85 6.04
N LEU A 31 -9.40 2.89 5.20
CA LEU A 31 -10.53 3.29 4.34
C LEU A 31 -10.90 2.20 3.32
N PHE A 32 -9.90 1.56 2.73
CA PHE A 32 -10.09 0.41 1.84
C PHE A 32 -10.85 -0.72 2.57
N ALA A 33 -10.38 -1.14 3.75
CA ALA A 33 -10.98 -2.23 4.50
C ALA A 33 -12.39 -1.90 5.01
N ALA A 34 -12.62 -0.68 5.47
CA ALA A 34 -13.90 -0.30 6.06
C ALA A 34 -15.00 -0.03 5.02
N TRP A 35 -14.65 0.63 3.90
CA TRP A 35 -15.66 1.24 3.04
C TRP A 35 -15.82 0.57 1.68
N LEU A 36 -14.80 -0.14 1.18
CA LEU A 36 -14.82 -0.64 -0.21
C LEU A 36 -16.00 -1.58 -0.48
N MET A 37 -16.25 -2.53 0.42
CA MET A 37 -17.36 -3.46 0.28
C MET A 37 -18.71 -2.74 0.28
N ASN A 38 -18.92 -1.83 1.23
CA ASN A 38 -20.16 -1.06 1.30
C ASN A 38 -20.35 -0.20 0.04
N PHE A 39 -19.29 0.41 -0.48
CA PHE A 39 -19.34 1.19 -1.70
C PHE A 39 -19.76 0.34 -2.92
N TYR A 40 -19.10 -0.78 -3.17
CA TYR A 40 -19.42 -1.60 -4.34
C TYR A 40 -20.77 -2.32 -4.23
N ILE A 41 -21.12 -2.85 -3.05
CA ILE A 41 -22.36 -3.62 -2.87
C ILE A 41 -23.58 -2.72 -2.69
N LYS A 42 -23.48 -1.62 -1.95
CA LYS A 42 -24.65 -0.79 -1.61
C LYS A 42 -24.80 0.48 -2.42
N VAL A 43 -23.72 1.01 -2.99
CA VAL A 43 -23.76 2.27 -3.76
C VAL A 43 -23.70 1.99 -5.27
N ILE A 44 -22.75 1.16 -5.69
CA ILE A 44 -22.63 0.74 -7.09
C ILE A 44 -23.59 -0.40 -7.44
N GLU A 45 -24.06 -1.12 -6.42
CA GLU A 45 -25.00 -2.24 -6.58
C GLU A 45 -24.44 -3.32 -7.51
N ILE A 46 -23.15 -3.64 -7.36
CA ILE A 46 -22.56 -4.78 -8.05
C ILE A 46 -23.14 -6.08 -7.48
N ASP A 47 -23.42 -7.06 -8.35
CA ASP A 47 -23.82 -8.39 -7.90
C ASP A 47 -22.72 -9.00 -7.01
N LEU A 48 -23.15 -9.64 -5.93
CA LEU A 48 -22.26 -10.27 -4.96
C LEU A 48 -21.33 -11.30 -5.62
N ILE A 49 -21.80 -12.01 -6.65
CA ILE A 49 -20.99 -13.01 -7.38
C ILE A 49 -19.78 -12.34 -8.05
N PHE A 50 -19.96 -11.16 -8.65
CA PHE A 50 -18.85 -10.43 -9.27
C PHE A 50 -17.86 -9.90 -8.22
N TRP A 51 -18.37 -9.40 -7.10
CA TRP A 51 -17.54 -8.98 -5.97
C TRP A 51 -16.67 -10.13 -5.45
N GLU A 52 -17.28 -11.28 -5.15
CA GLU A 52 -16.57 -12.46 -4.65
C GLU A 52 -15.54 -12.99 -5.65
N LEU A 53 -15.91 -13.03 -6.94
CA LEU A 53 -14.98 -13.43 -8.00
C LEU A 53 -13.76 -12.50 -8.08
N ALA A 54 -13.97 -11.19 -7.92
CA ALA A 54 -12.87 -10.22 -7.91
C ALA A 54 -11.93 -10.45 -6.72
N TRP A 55 -12.48 -10.79 -5.54
CA TRP A 55 -11.67 -11.13 -4.36
C TRP A 55 -10.87 -12.41 -4.52
N ILE A 56 -11.44 -13.45 -5.14
CA ILE A 56 -10.70 -14.69 -5.42
C ILE A 56 -9.50 -14.39 -6.33
N LEU A 57 -9.71 -13.63 -7.40
CA LEU A 57 -8.65 -13.23 -8.32
C LEU A 57 -7.61 -12.33 -7.65
N TYR A 58 -8.06 -11.44 -6.76
CA TYR A 58 -7.19 -10.62 -5.92
C TYR A 58 -6.27 -11.46 -5.04
N ILE A 59 -6.78 -12.50 -4.37
CA ILE A 59 -5.94 -13.38 -3.52
C ILE A 59 -4.88 -14.10 -4.37
N VAL A 60 -5.25 -14.57 -5.56
CA VAL A 60 -4.31 -15.20 -6.50
C VAL A 60 -3.25 -14.19 -6.95
N TRP A 61 -3.65 -12.96 -7.27
CA TRP A 61 -2.71 -11.90 -7.61
C TRP A 61 -1.76 -11.60 -6.46
N ASN A 62 -2.27 -11.43 -5.24
CA ASN A 62 -1.47 -11.09 -4.07
C ASN A 62 -0.39 -12.15 -3.80
N ALA A 63 -0.74 -13.44 -3.90
CA ALA A 63 0.19 -14.55 -3.75
C ALA A 63 1.36 -14.53 -4.76
N ILE A 64 1.17 -13.92 -5.93
CA ILE A 64 2.19 -13.75 -6.98
C ILE A 64 2.94 -12.42 -6.80
N ASN A 65 2.19 -11.35 -6.52
CA ASN A 65 2.65 -9.98 -6.40
C ASN A 65 3.70 -9.82 -5.30
N ASP A 66 3.42 -10.35 -4.10
CA ASP A 66 4.31 -10.25 -2.93
C ASP A 66 5.74 -10.75 -3.20
N PRO A 67 5.96 -12.02 -3.61
CA PRO A 67 7.30 -12.51 -3.90
C PRO A 67 7.95 -11.83 -5.11
N LEU A 68 7.16 -11.47 -6.13
CA LEU A 68 7.65 -10.79 -7.33
C LEU A 68 8.24 -9.42 -6.98
N ILE A 69 7.50 -8.61 -6.22
CA ILE A 69 7.93 -7.28 -5.79
C ILE A 69 9.14 -7.36 -4.86
N GLY A 70 9.17 -8.33 -3.95
CA GLY A 70 10.35 -8.60 -3.11
C GLY A 70 11.60 -8.85 -3.96
N TYR A 71 11.49 -9.76 -4.92
CA TYR A 71 12.58 -10.10 -5.83
C TYR A 71 13.03 -8.93 -6.71
N LEU A 72 12.10 -8.16 -7.29
CA LEU A 72 12.40 -6.98 -8.11
C LEU A 72 13.09 -5.89 -7.29
N GLY A 73 12.61 -5.64 -6.08
CA GLY A 73 13.23 -4.72 -5.14
C GLY A 73 14.66 -5.10 -4.84
N ASP A 74 14.94 -6.38 -4.59
CA ASP A 74 16.27 -6.86 -4.25
C ASP A 74 17.28 -6.71 -5.38
N ARG A 75 16.83 -6.83 -6.63
CA ARG A 75 17.66 -6.69 -7.83
C ARG A 75 17.83 -5.25 -8.32
N THR A 76 17.05 -4.31 -7.80
CA THR A 76 17.09 -2.93 -8.27
C THR A 76 18.40 -2.24 -7.86
N ARG A 77 19.14 -1.75 -8.87
CA ARG A 77 20.38 -0.99 -8.67
C ARG A 77 20.24 0.37 -9.32
N THR A 78 20.06 1.41 -8.52
CA THR A 78 20.00 2.79 -9.01
C THR A 78 20.94 3.68 -8.21
N THR A 79 21.28 4.84 -8.78
CA THR A 79 22.15 5.84 -8.16
C THR A 79 21.58 6.45 -6.88
N ILE A 80 20.25 6.47 -6.74
CA ILE A 80 19.55 6.95 -5.54
C ILE A 80 19.28 5.83 -4.51
N GLY A 81 19.79 4.62 -4.77
CA GLY A 81 19.67 3.46 -3.90
C GLY A 81 18.68 2.40 -4.40
N ARG A 82 18.60 1.29 -3.68
CA ARG A 82 17.79 0.13 -4.08
C ARG A 82 16.30 0.32 -3.87
N ARG A 83 15.90 0.89 -2.72
CA ARG A 83 14.50 0.97 -2.26
C ARG A 83 13.81 2.31 -2.57
N LYS A 84 14.57 3.41 -2.55
CA LYS A 84 14.02 4.76 -2.73
C LYS A 84 13.28 4.99 -4.06
N PRO A 85 13.76 4.50 -5.23
CA PRO A 85 13.03 4.68 -6.49
C PRO A 85 11.61 4.12 -6.43
N TRP A 86 11.47 2.91 -5.87
CA TRP A 86 10.18 2.24 -5.72
C TRP A 86 9.23 3.05 -4.85
N LEU A 87 9.70 3.55 -3.71
CA LEU A 87 8.87 4.37 -2.82
C LEU A 87 8.44 5.69 -3.48
N ILE A 88 9.35 6.34 -4.23
CA ILE A 88 9.05 7.60 -4.94
C ILE A 88 7.96 7.39 -6.01
N ILE A 89 8.00 6.26 -6.72
CA ILE A 89 7.03 5.96 -7.79
C ILE A 89 5.72 5.44 -7.19
N ALA A 90 5.79 4.54 -6.20
CA ALA A 90 4.61 3.91 -5.62
C ALA A 90 3.76 4.88 -4.79
N THR A 91 4.36 5.90 -4.15
CA THR A 91 3.61 6.87 -3.33
C THR A 91 2.54 7.67 -4.11
N PRO A 92 2.83 8.30 -5.26
CA PRO A 92 1.78 8.92 -6.06
C PRO A 92 0.88 7.88 -6.74
N ALA A 93 1.43 6.74 -7.14
CA ALA A 93 0.68 5.72 -7.85
C ALA A 93 -0.39 5.05 -6.97
N ILE A 94 -0.11 4.81 -5.69
CA ILE A 94 -1.10 4.29 -4.74
C ILE A 94 -2.26 5.28 -4.58
N SER A 95 -1.99 6.58 -4.46
CA SER A 95 -3.01 7.62 -4.35
C SER A 95 -3.92 7.67 -5.58
N ILE A 96 -3.33 7.56 -6.78
CA ILE A 96 -4.09 7.51 -8.05
C ILE A 96 -4.93 6.23 -8.11
N SER A 97 -4.35 5.07 -7.78
CA SER A 97 -5.07 3.80 -7.81
C SER A 97 -6.23 3.77 -6.80
N PHE A 98 -6.03 4.33 -5.61
CA PHE A 98 -7.06 4.45 -4.59
C PHE A 98 -8.19 5.38 -5.05
N PHE A 99 -7.87 6.50 -5.71
CA PHE A 99 -8.88 7.36 -6.29
C PHE A 99 -9.71 6.64 -7.36
N LEU A 100 -9.05 5.93 -8.29
CA LEU A 100 -9.74 5.17 -9.36
C LEU A 100 -10.66 4.08 -8.81
N LEU A 101 -10.26 3.44 -7.70
CA LEU A 101 -11.02 2.41 -7.01
C LEU A 101 -12.40 2.91 -6.53
N PHE A 102 -12.52 4.19 -6.20
CA PHE A 102 -13.78 4.86 -5.82
C PHE A 102 -14.40 5.71 -6.93
N PHE A 103 -13.87 5.64 -8.15
CA PHE A 103 -14.36 6.39 -9.30
C PHE A 103 -14.75 5.48 -10.48
N PRO A 104 -15.63 4.48 -10.27
CA PRO A 104 -16.15 3.67 -11.37
C PRO A 104 -16.98 4.50 -12.34
N PRO A 105 -17.15 4.04 -13.59
CA PRO A 105 -18.04 4.70 -14.55
C PRO A 105 -19.48 4.74 -14.01
N ASN A 106 -20.23 5.80 -14.33
CA ASN A 106 -21.64 5.89 -13.92
C ASN A 106 -22.53 5.20 -14.96
N LEU A 107 -23.02 4.00 -14.65
CA LEU A 107 -23.85 3.17 -15.53
C LEU A 107 -25.10 2.69 -14.80
N ASP A 108 -26.11 2.23 -15.55
CA ASP A 108 -27.30 1.61 -14.97
C ASP A 108 -26.96 0.20 -14.43
N PRO A 109 -27.01 -0.04 -13.10
CA PRO A 109 -26.63 -1.32 -12.51
C PRO A 109 -27.59 -2.46 -12.85
N SER A 110 -28.82 -2.17 -13.31
CA SER A 110 -29.79 -3.20 -13.69
C SER A 110 -29.40 -3.96 -14.97
N LEU A 111 -28.49 -3.40 -15.76
CA LEU A 111 -28.02 -4.01 -16.99
C LEU A 111 -26.85 -4.95 -16.70
N MET A 112 -26.95 -6.21 -17.17
CA MET A 112 -25.87 -7.20 -17.05
C MET A 112 -24.54 -6.72 -17.67
N SER A 113 -24.59 -5.95 -18.76
CA SER A 113 -23.39 -5.35 -19.37
C SER A 113 -22.67 -4.39 -18.42
N SER A 114 -23.41 -3.62 -17.61
CA SER A 114 -22.84 -2.73 -16.60
C SER A 114 -22.15 -3.50 -15.48
N GLN A 115 -22.74 -4.62 -15.04
CA GLN A 115 -22.16 -5.49 -14.01
C GLN A 115 -20.78 -6.01 -14.42
N TRP A 116 -20.63 -6.45 -15.67
CA TRP A 116 -19.31 -6.84 -16.20
C TRP A 116 -18.31 -5.68 -16.24
N ILE A 117 -18.76 -4.48 -16.62
CA ILE A 117 -17.89 -3.30 -16.63
C ILE A 117 -17.44 -2.95 -15.21
N TYR A 118 -18.34 -2.99 -14.22
CA TYR A 118 -18.01 -2.80 -12.81
C TYR A 118 -17.06 -3.87 -12.30
N PHE A 119 -17.26 -5.13 -12.68
CA PHE A 119 -16.35 -6.22 -12.32
C PHE A 119 -14.94 -5.99 -12.84
N PHE A 120 -14.77 -5.69 -14.13
CA PHE A 120 -13.45 -5.46 -14.72
C PHE A 120 -12.80 -4.19 -14.18
N TRP A 121 -13.58 -3.14 -13.93
CA TRP A 121 -13.09 -1.92 -13.29
C TRP A 121 -12.61 -2.17 -11.87
N LEU A 122 -13.44 -2.82 -11.05
CA LEU A 122 -13.10 -3.23 -9.69
C LEU A 122 -11.83 -4.07 -9.70
N LEU A 123 -11.79 -5.14 -10.50
CA LEU A 123 -10.64 -6.03 -10.57
C LEU A 123 -9.36 -5.26 -10.94
N PHE A 124 -9.39 -4.48 -12.02
CA PHE A 124 -8.22 -3.73 -12.46
C PHE A 124 -7.71 -2.76 -11.39
N THR A 125 -8.60 -1.95 -10.83
CA THR A 125 -8.23 -0.95 -9.82
C THR A 125 -7.80 -1.59 -8.50
N LEU A 126 -8.42 -2.70 -8.12
CA LEU A 126 -8.09 -3.49 -6.93
C LEU A 126 -6.68 -4.08 -7.03
N LEU A 127 -6.35 -4.73 -8.15
CA LEU A 127 -5.00 -5.27 -8.38
C LEU A 127 -3.95 -4.15 -8.45
N LEU A 128 -4.30 -3.01 -9.07
CA LEU A 128 -3.41 -1.86 -9.16
C LEU A 128 -3.10 -1.27 -7.77
N TYR A 129 -4.13 -1.09 -6.94
CA TYR A 129 -3.98 -0.64 -5.56
C TYR A 129 -3.12 -1.61 -4.74
N ASP A 130 -3.42 -2.91 -4.81
CA ASP A 130 -2.66 -3.96 -4.10
C ASP A 130 -1.17 -3.96 -4.47
N THR A 131 -0.88 -3.79 -5.76
CA THR A 131 0.49 -3.76 -6.28
C THR A 131 1.28 -2.64 -5.64
N PHE A 132 0.76 -1.42 -5.63
CA PHE A 132 1.47 -0.28 -5.03
C PHE A 132 1.48 -0.33 -3.50
N TYR A 133 0.41 -0.83 -2.88
CA TYR A 133 0.37 -1.09 -1.45
C TYR A 133 1.50 -2.05 -1.04
N THR A 134 1.63 -3.16 -1.75
CA THR A 134 2.68 -4.16 -1.54
C THR A 134 4.07 -3.60 -1.75
N ILE A 135 4.29 -2.81 -2.82
CA ILE A 135 5.57 -2.13 -3.06
C ILE A 135 5.95 -1.24 -1.87
N ILE A 136 5.02 -0.41 -1.37
CA ILE A 136 5.32 0.46 -0.23
C ILE A 136 5.63 -0.37 1.01
N GLY A 137 4.80 -1.37 1.33
CA GLY A 137 4.98 -2.23 2.50
C GLY A 137 6.34 -2.93 2.50
N ILE A 138 6.67 -3.66 1.42
CA ILE A 138 7.91 -4.43 1.32
C ILE A 138 9.14 -3.51 1.32
N MET A 139 9.14 -2.45 0.50
CA MET A 139 10.31 -1.58 0.38
C MET A 139 10.57 -0.77 1.64
N GLN A 140 9.52 -0.38 2.36
CA GLN A 140 9.64 0.34 3.62
C GLN A 140 10.23 -0.54 4.72
N MET A 141 9.72 -1.78 4.88
CA MET A 141 10.24 -2.71 5.89
C MET A 141 11.71 -3.07 5.62
N ALA A 142 12.06 -3.31 4.35
CA ALA A 142 13.45 -3.54 3.95
C ALA A 142 14.32 -2.30 4.24
N LEU A 143 13.84 -1.10 3.93
CA LEU A 143 14.59 0.16 4.13
C LEU A 143 14.92 0.42 5.61
N VAL A 144 14.01 0.12 6.56
CA VAL A 144 14.29 0.26 8.00
C VAL A 144 15.51 -0.57 8.42
N THR A 145 15.63 -1.80 7.90
CA THR A 145 16.75 -2.70 8.24
C THR A 145 18.06 -2.27 7.57
N GLU A 146 17.99 -1.67 6.38
CA GLU A 146 19.15 -1.20 5.61
C GLU A 146 19.72 0.14 6.13
N LEU A 147 18.91 0.99 6.78
CA LEU A 147 19.31 2.35 7.18
C LEU A 147 20.35 2.43 8.30
N SER A 148 20.43 1.43 9.17
CA SER A 148 21.40 1.38 10.27
C SER A 148 21.76 -0.06 10.59
N ILE A 149 22.95 -0.29 11.14
CA ILE A 149 23.35 -1.58 11.73
C ILE A 149 23.04 -1.67 13.23
N LEU A 150 22.71 -0.53 13.87
CA LEU A 150 22.44 -0.45 15.30
C LEU A 150 21.01 -0.92 15.58
N PRO A 151 20.81 -1.96 16.42
CA PRO A 151 19.47 -2.45 16.75
C PRO A 151 18.54 -1.37 17.32
N GLU A 152 19.08 -0.47 18.15
CA GLU A 152 18.34 0.63 18.76
C GLU A 152 17.79 1.63 17.73
N GLU A 153 18.59 1.97 16.71
CA GLU A 153 18.17 2.89 15.64
C GLU A 153 17.13 2.27 14.71
N ARG A 154 17.24 0.96 14.44
CA ARG A 154 16.23 0.19 13.70
C ARG A 154 14.91 0.13 14.45
N ALA A 155 14.96 -0.23 15.74
CA ALA A 155 13.79 -0.29 16.61
C ALA A 155 13.13 1.08 16.74
N SER A 156 13.92 2.14 16.93
CA SER A 156 13.44 3.52 16.97
C SER A 156 12.73 3.89 15.67
N THR A 157 13.35 3.66 14.50
CA THR A 157 12.75 4.01 13.20
C THR A 157 11.49 3.20 12.92
N GLY A 158 11.49 1.90 13.24
CA GLY A 158 10.31 1.05 13.16
C GLY A 158 9.17 1.51 14.08
N PHE A 159 9.50 1.97 15.29
CA PHE A 159 8.53 2.58 16.20
C PHE A 159 7.90 3.84 15.61
N PHE A 160 8.67 4.73 14.98
CA PHE A 160 8.12 5.91 14.31
C PHE A 160 7.17 5.56 13.16
N TRP A 161 7.46 4.49 12.41
CA TRP A 161 6.52 3.95 11.42
C TRP A 161 5.24 3.43 12.08
N ALA A 162 5.37 2.62 13.13
CA ALA A 162 4.24 2.03 13.86
C ALA A 162 3.33 3.11 14.49
N VAL A 163 3.91 4.15 15.09
CA VAL A 163 3.14 5.30 15.58
C VAL A 163 2.37 5.96 14.44
N GLY A 164 3.02 6.15 13.28
CA GLY A 164 2.35 6.69 12.10
C GLY A 164 1.17 5.83 11.67
N THR A 165 1.36 4.50 11.59
CA THR A 165 0.26 3.60 11.22
C THR A 165 -0.88 3.65 12.23
N LEU A 166 -0.62 3.76 13.53
CA LEU A 166 -1.68 3.89 14.54
C LEU A 166 -2.56 5.13 14.32
N PHE A 167 -1.95 6.29 14.03
CA PHE A 167 -2.70 7.51 13.72
C PHE A 167 -3.43 7.44 12.38
N GLY A 168 -2.91 6.68 11.42
CA GLY A 168 -3.59 6.42 10.15
C GLY A 168 -4.70 5.40 10.25
N GLN A 169 -4.82 4.67 11.37
CA GLN A 169 -5.86 3.66 11.51
C GLN A 169 -7.24 4.32 11.58
N VAL A 170 -8.15 3.84 10.75
CA VAL A 170 -9.54 4.30 10.72
C VAL A 170 -10.42 3.19 11.28
N ASP A 171 -10.80 3.34 12.54
CA ASP A 171 -11.78 2.46 13.18
C ASP A 171 -13.15 3.15 13.09
N PHE A 172 -14.06 2.63 12.28
CA PHE A 172 -15.46 3.05 12.32
C PHE A 172 -16.22 2.15 13.32
N PRO A 173 -17.15 2.73 14.12
CA PRO A 173 -17.98 1.98 15.06
C PRO A 173 -19.00 1.05 14.38
#